data_AF-A0A0D2XSP2-F1
#
_entry.id   AF-A0A0D2XSP2-F1
#
_cell.length_a   1.000
_cell.length_b   1.000
_cell.length_c   1.000
_cell.angle_alpha   90.00
_cell.angle_beta   90.00
_cell.angle_gamma   90.00
#
_symmetry.space_group_name_H-M   'P 1'
#
loop_
_entity.id
_entity.type
_entity.pdbx_description
1 polymer ?
#
loop_
_entity_poly.entity_id
_entity_poly.type
_entity_poly.pdbx_seq_one_letter_code
_entity_poly.pdbx_strand_id
1 'polypeptide(L)'
;MKHSMDAQELGQARSDLHNMQAACNKPTVSTPEQHAKYKDHLSNITIGFSDGLTVPFALTAGLSATGSIKLVIMGGLAELFAGAISMGLGAWLAAETDRQHYEKELTRKEQEVHQMPNAEEQ
;
A
#
# COMPACT_ATOMS: atom_id res chain seq x y z
N MET A 1 17.53 -20.49 40.17
CA MET A 1 16.44 -19.83 39.40
C MET A 1 16.93 -19.74 37.96
N LYS A 2 16.42 -20.61 37.09
CA LYS A 2 16.87 -20.74 35.70
C LYS A 2 16.36 -19.53 34.91
N HIS A 3 17.30 -18.73 34.41
CA HIS A 3 17.07 -17.72 33.38
C HIS A 3 17.05 -18.46 32.04
N SER A 4 15.86 -18.75 31.52
CA SER A 4 15.65 -19.14 30.12
C SER A 4 14.64 -18.13 29.59
N MET A 5 15.11 -17.12 28.86
CA MET A 5 14.23 -16.22 28.12
C MET A 5 13.79 -16.99 26.88
N ASP A 6 12.52 -17.39 26.89
CA ASP A 6 11.94 -18.23 25.87
C ASP A 6 11.88 -17.48 24.53
N ALA A 7 12.31 -18.16 23.45
CA ALA A 7 12.23 -17.68 22.07
C ALA A 7 10.80 -17.38 21.59
N GLN A 8 9.80 -17.61 22.45
CA GLN A 8 8.39 -17.42 22.19
C GLN A 8 7.95 -15.94 22.28
N GLU A 9 8.64 -15.12 23.08
CA GLU A 9 8.31 -13.69 23.22
C GLU A 9 8.69 -12.85 21.98
N LEU A 10 9.77 -13.25 21.29
CA LEU A 10 10.22 -12.61 20.03
C LEU A 10 9.29 -12.90 18.84
N GLY A 11 8.61 -14.04 18.84
CA GLY A 11 7.62 -14.37 17.82
C GLY A 11 6.35 -13.52 17.93
N GLN A 12 5.95 -13.18 19.15
CA GLN A 12 4.76 -12.38 19.40
C GLN A 12 4.95 -10.91 19.00
N ALA A 13 6.12 -10.32 19.32
CA ALA A 13 6.46 -8.96 18.90
C ALA A 13 6.55 -8.78 17.37
N ARG A 14 6.98 -9.82 16.63
CA ARG A 14 6.97 -9.82 15.15
C ARG A 14 5.55 -9.93 14.58
N SER A 15 4.67 -10.62 15.30
CA SER A 15 3.25 -10.79 14.94
C SER A 15 2.48 -9.47 15.10
N ASP A 16 2.80 -8.70 16.14
CA ASP A 16 2.21 -7.39 16.41
C ASP A 16 2.66 -6.32 15.39
N LEU A 17 3.91 -6.37 14.92
CA LEU A 17 4.39 -5.49 13.85
C LEU A 17 3.65 -5.74 12.52
N HIS A 18 3.33 -7.01 12.22
CA HIS A 18 2.56 -7.39 11.04
C HIS A 18 1.07 -6.99 11.15
N ASN A 19 0.52 -6.98 12.37
CA ASN A 19 -0.86 -6.59 12.64
C ASN A 19 -1.06 -5.06 12.64
N MET A 20 -0.02 -4.28 12.95
CA MET A 20 -0.07 -2.82 12.89
C MET A 20 -0.08 -2.29 11.44
N GLN A 21 0.39 -3.09 10.49
CA GLN A 21 0.31 -2.80 9.05
C GLN A 21 -1.08 -3.14 8.45
N ALA A 22 -1.85 -4.02 9.09
CA ALA A 22 -3.21 -4.39 8.68
C ALA A 22 -4.31 -3.41 9.16
N ALA A 23 -4.03 -2.61 10.20
CA ALA A 23 -5.01 -1.68 10.76
C ALA A 23 -5.19 -0.38 9.94
N CYS A 24 -4.30 -0.09 8.98
CA CYS A 24 -4.38 1.09 8.13
C CYS A 24 -4.94 0.79 6.73
N ASN A 25 -5.94 -0.08 6.63
CA ASN A 25 -6.86 -0.11 5.50
C ASN A 25 -8.28 -0.38 5.99
N LYS A 26 -8.86 0.56 6.74
CA LYS A 26 -10.32 0.58 6.94
C LYS A 26 -10.95 1.18 5.70
N PRO A 27 -11.86 0.47 4.99
CA PRO A 27 -12.67 1.08 3.96
C PRO A 27 -13.69 1.98 4.68
N THR A 28 -13.42 3.29 4.68
CA THR A 28 -14.40 4.29 5.09
C THR A 28 -15.54 4.31 4.07
N VAL A 29 -16.62 3.60 4.38
CA VAL A 29 -17.89 3.71 3.67
C VAL A 29 -18.43 5.13 3.84
N SER A 30 -18.36 5.91 2.77
CA SER A 30 -19.05 7.20 2.65
C SER A 30 -19.47 7.41 1.19
N THR A 31 -20.74 7.16 0.90
CA THR A 31 -21.41 7.51 -0.36
C THR A 31 -21.71 9.02 -0.32
N PRO A 32 -21.27 9.83 -1.31
CA PRO A 32 -21.82 9.84 -2.67
C PRO A 32 -20.73 9.70 -3.75
N GLU A 33 -20.96 8.80 -4.71
CA GLU A 33 -19.97 8.22 -5.65
C GLU A 33 -19.04 9.20 -6.41
N GLN A 34 -19.41 10.46 -6.59
CA GLN A 34 -18.58 11.41 -7.35
C GLN A 34 -17.53 12.14 -6.49
N HIS A 35 -17.80 12.33 -5.19
CA HIS A 35 -16.83 12.94 -4.27
C HIS A 35 -15.74 11.96 -3.82
N ALA A 36 -16.08 10.67 -3.74
CA ALA A 36 -15.12 9.62 -3.36
C ALA A 36 -13.99 9.49 -4.40
N LYS A 37 -14.32 9.39 -5.70
CA LYS A 37 -13.30 9.29 -6.76
C LYS A 37 -12.33 10.47 -6.79
N TYR A 38 -12.84 11.69 -6.58
CA TYR A 38 -11.97 12.87 -6.57
C TYR A 38 -10.98 12.83 -5.39
N LYS A 39 -11.45 12.37 -4.23
CA LYS A 39 -10.63 12.21 -3.03
C LYS A 39 -9.55 11.13 -3.21
N ASP A 40 -9.86 10.02 -3.87
CA ASP A 40 -8.91 8.94 -4.13
C ASP A 40 -7.78 9.38 -5.08
N HIS A 41 -8.12 10.14 -6.13
CA HIS A 41 -7.13 10.71 -7.04
C HIS A 41 -6.19 11.70 -6.33
N LEU A 42 -6.74 12.61 -5.53
CA LEU A 42 -5.94 13.56 -4.76
C LEU A 42 -5.05 12.87 -3.71
N SER A 43 -5.56 11.81 -3.08
CA SER A 43 -4.81 11.02 -2.12
C SER A 43 -3.61 10.34 -2.77
N ASN A 44 -3.80 9.64 -3.89
CA ASN A 44 -2.70 8.99 -4.61
C ASN A 44 -1.64 9.99 -5.09
N ILE A 45 -2.06 11.18 -5.54
CA ILE A 45 -1.12 12.26 -5.91
C ILE A 45 -0.31 12.71 -4.69
N THR A 46 -0.95 12.91 -3.55
CA THR A 46 -0.29 13.40 -2.33
C THR A 46 0.68 12.37 -1.75
N ILE A 47 0.31 11.09 -1.78
CA ILE A 47 1.18 9.97 -1.36
C ILE A 47 2.42 9.93 -2.25
N GLY A 48 2.25 9.91 -3.57
CA GLY A 48 3.37 9.89 -4.53
C GLY A 48 4.24 11.15 -4.46
N PHE A 49 3.63 12.32 -4.22
CA PHE A 49 4.37 13.57 -4.03
C PHE A 49 5.21 13.55 -2.74
N SER A 50 4.64 13.05 -1.65
CA SER A 50 5.33 12.95 -0.36
C SER A 50 6.52 11.99 -0.43
N ASP A 51 6.36 10.84 -1.09
CA ASP A 51 7.47 9.91 -1.32
C ASP A 51 8.50 10.48 -2.31
N GLY A 52 8.04 11.12 -3.39
CA GLY A 52 8.90 11.74 -4.41
C GLY A 52 9.73 12.92 -3.89
N LEU A 53 9.36 13.51 -2.75
CA LEU A 53 10.19 14.50 -2.04
C LEU A 53 11.07 13.84 -0.98
N THR A 54 10.50 12.95 -0.16
CA THR A 54 11.17 12.43 1.02
C THR A 54 12.30 11.47 0.66
N VAL A 55 12.06 10.54 -0.27
CA VAL A 55 13.04 9.50 -0.61
C VAL A 55 14.25 10.11 -1.34
N PRO A 56 14.10 10.93 -2.40
CA PRO A 56 15.24 11.61 -3.00
C PRO A 56 15.93 12.59 -2.06
N PHE A 57 15.21 13.23 -1.14
CA PHE A 57 15.84 14.09 -0.12
C PHE A 57 16.73 13.29 0.83
N ALA A 58 16.24 12.18 1.38
CA ALA A 58 17.02 11.31 2.25
C ALA A 58 18.22 10.71 1.50
N LEU A 59 18.01 10.26 0.26
CA LEU A 59 19.07 9.71 -0.59
C LEU A 59 20.15 10.75 -0.91
N THR A 60 19.76 11.94 -1.36
CA THR A 60 20.72 13.03 -1.67
C THR A 60 21.46 13.51 -0.42
N ALA A 61 20.80 13.58 0.74
CA ALA A 61 21.44 13.87 2.02
C ALA A 61 22.50 12.82 2.37
N GLY A 62 22.20 11.53 2.18
CA GLY A 62 23.17 10.44 2.35
C GLY A 62 24.34 10.52 1.37
N LEU A 63 24.05 10.77 0.08
CA LEU A 63 25.08 10.90 -0.97
C LEU A 63 25.92 12.16 -0.83
N SER A 64 25.46 13.19 -0.09
CA SER A 64 26.20 14.45 0.10
C SER A 64 27.59 14.23 0.72
N ALA A 65 27.76 13.16 1.53
CA ALA A 65 29.02 12.77 2.13
C ALA A 65 30.09 12.28 1.13
N THR A 66 29.69 11.94 -0.10
CA THR A 66 30.61 11.46 -1.15
C THR A 66 31.45 12.57 -1.79
N GLY A 67 31.17 13.84 -1.48
CA GLY A 67 31.91 15.01 -1.98
C GLY A 67 31.67 15.33 -3.47
N SER A 68 30.82 14.55 -4.17
CA SER A 68 30.57 14.70 -5.60
C SER A 68 29.13 15.14 -5.89
N ILE A 69 28.94 16.43 -6.16
CA ILE A 69 27.62 17.01 -6.46
C ILE A 69 26.95 16.36 -7.67
N LYS A 70 27.72 15.96 -8.70
CA LYS A 70 27.18 15.26 -9.88
C LYS A 70 26.53 13.93 -9.50
N LEU A 71 27.12 13.17 -8.58
CA LEU A 71 26.57 11.90 -8.11
C LEU A 71 25.27 12.11 -7.33
N VAL A 72 25.22 13.14 -6.49
CA VAL A 72 24.02 13.50 -5.73
C VAL A 72 22.86 13.83 -6.68
N ILE A 73 23.09 14.68 -7.69
CA ILE A 73 22.04 15.11 -8.62
C ILE A 73 21.58 13.94 -9.50
N MET A 74 22.52 13.21 -10.11
CA MET A 74 22.17 12.09 -11.00
C MET A 74 21.50 10.95 -10.22
N GLY A 75 21.96 10.66 -9.00
CA GLY A 75 21.36 9.65 -8.12
C GLY A 75 19.96 10.04 -7.66
N GLY A 76 19.75 11.28 -7.21
CA GLY A 76 18.44 11.77 -6.80
C GLY A 76 17.42 11.77 -7.94
N LEU A 77 17.83 12.18 -9.15
CA LEU A 77 16.97 12.14 -10.34
C LEU A 77 16.67 10.70 -10.78
N ALA A 78 17.69 9.82 -10.78
CA ALA A 78 17.49 8.42 -11.11
C ALA A 78 16.48 7.75 -10.17
N GLU A 79 16.60 7.98 -8.87
CA GLU A 79 15.66 7.49 -7.86
C GLU A 79 14.25 8.05 -8.09
N LEU A 80 14.12 9.34 -8.37
CA LEU A 80 12.83 9.96 -8.66
C LEU A 80 12.12 9.30 -9.85
N PHE A 81 12.83 9.09 -10.96
CA PHE A 81 12.26 8.44 -12.15
C PHE A 81 11.95 6.96 -11.91
N ALA A 82 12.85 6.24 -11.24
CA ALA A 82 12.64 4.84 -10.88
C ALA A 82 11.40 4.68 -9.98
N GLY A 83 11.28 5.52 -8.95
CA GLY A 83 10.13 5.55 -8.04
C GLY A 83 8.83 5.90 -8.75
N ALA A 84 8.83 6.92 -9.62
CA ALA A 84 7.65 7.32 -10.37
C ALA A 84 7.14 6.20 -11.32
N ILE A 85 8.05 5.51 -12.02
CA ILE A 85 7.70 4.39 -12.90
C ILE A 85 7.18 3.21 -12.06
N SER A 86 7.86 2.88 -10.96
CA SER A 86 7.48 1.79 -10.06
C SER A 86 6.07 2.00 -9.48
N MET A 87 5.78 3.19 -8.95
CA MET A 87 4.47 3.53 -8.39
C MET A 87 3.39 3.62 -9.47
N GLY A 88 3.71 4.15 -10.66
CA GLY A 88 2.76 4.19 -11.78
C GLY A 88 2.33 2.80 -12.24
N LEU A 89 3.29 1.89 -12.41
CA LEU A 89 3.00 0.49 -12.75
C LEU A 89 2.31 -0.24 -11.59
N GLY A 90 2.71 0.02 -10.35
CA GLY A 90 2.08 -0.53 -9.16
C GLY A 90 0.60 -0.15 -9.05
N ALA A 91 0.27 1.13 -9.28
CA ALA A 91 -1.10 1.62 -9.26
C ALA A 91 -1.96 1.00 -10.38
N TRP A 92 -1.40 0.82 -11.58
CA TRP A 92 -2.10 0.16 -12.69
C TRP A 92 -2.36 -1.33 -12.40
N LEU A 93 -1.36 -2.06 -11.89
CA LEU A 93 -1.50 -3.46 -11.52
C LEU A 93 -2.51 -3.66 -10.38
N ALA A 94 -2.53 -2.75 -9.41
CA ALA A 94 -3.51 -2.75 -8.33
C ALA A 94 -4.94 -2.61 -8.91
N ALA A 95 -5.17 -1.63 -9.78
CA ALA A 95 -6.47 -1.41 -10.40
C ALA A 95 -6.94 -2.60 -11.26
N GLU A 96 -6.03 -3.24 -12.01
CA GLU A 96 -6.37 -4.43 -12.79
C GLU A 96 -6.68 -5.64 -11.89
N THR A 97 -5.97 -5.78 -10.77
CA THR A 97 -6.22 -6.83 -9.78
C THR A 97 -7.60 -6.66 -9.13
N ASP A 98 -7.97 -5.42 -8.78
CA ASP A 98 -9.29 -5.09 -8.22
C ASP A 98 -10.41 -5.44 -9.20
N ARG A 99 -10.22 -5.15 -10.50
CA ARG A 99 -11.19 -5.52 -11.55
C ARG A 99 -11.40 -7.03 -11.61
N GLN A 100 -10.32 -7.81 -11.62
CA GLN A 100 -10.41 -9.27 -11.65
C GLN A 100 -10.99 -9.85 -10.37
N HIS A 101 -10.71 -9.25 -9.21
CA HIS A 101 -11.32 -9.63 -7.94
C HIS A 101 -12.83 -9.38 -7.94
N TYR A 102 -13.25 -8.24 -8.47
CA TYR A 102 -14.66 -7.89 -8.58
C TYR A 102 -15.45 -8.91 -9.43
N GLU A 103 -14.92 -9.30 -10.59
CA GLU A 103 -15.56 -10.30 -11.47
C GLU A 103 -15.68 -11.68 -10.81
N LYS A 104 -14.65 -12.10 -10.07
CA LYS A 104 -14.64 -13.36 -9.32
C LYS A 104 -15.66 -13.33 -8.18
N GLU A 105 -15.73 -12.23 -7.44
CA GLU A 105 -16.70 -12.03 -6.35
C GLU A 105 -18.14 -12.05 -6.87
N LEU A 106 -18.42 -11.42 -8.03
CA LEU A 106 -19.74 -11.47 -8.66
C LEU A 106 -20.16 -12.90 -8.99
N THR A 107 -19.29 -13.65 -9.68
CA THR A 107 -19.58 -15.05 -10.04
C THR A 107 -19.81 -15.91 -8.80
N ARG A 108 -19.04 -15.68 -7.73
CA ARG A 108 -19.20 -16.40 -6.45
C ARG A 108 -20.55 -16.10 -5.80
N LYS A 109 -20.95 -14.83 -5.76
CA LYS A 109 -22.25 -14.42 -5.19
C LYS A 109 -23.43 -14.98 -5.98
N GLU A 110 -23.36 -14.99 -7.32
CA GLU A 110 -24.42 -15.61 -8.15
C GLU A 110 -24.61 -17.10 -7.84
N GLN A 111 -23.50 -17.82 -7.63
CA GLN A 111 -23.55 -19.23 -7.23
C GLN A 111 -24.10 -19.43 -5.81
N GLU A 112 -23.78 -18.53 -4.88
CA GLU A 112 -24.29 -18.57 -3.49
C GLU A 112 -25.80 -18.29 -3.43
N VAL A 113 -26.28 -17.27 -4.15
CA VAL A 113 -27.71 -16.93 -4.26
C VAL A 113 -28.52 -18.10 -4.83
N HIS A 114 -27.98 -18.84 -5.81
CA HIS A 114 -28.67 -20.01 -6.39
C HIS A 114 -28.63 -21.26 -5.51
N GLN A 115 -27.61 -21.42 -4.65
CA GLN A 115 -27.49 -22.59 -3.77
C GLN A 115 -28.19 -22.41 -2.41
N MET A 116 -28.37 -21.18 -1.93
CA MET A 116 -28.98 -20.89 -0.62
C MET A 116 -29.92 -19.66 -0.67
N PRO A 117 -31.10 -19.76 -1.30
CA PRO A 117 -32.03 -18.62 -1.41
C PRO A 117 -32.59 -18.13 -0.06
N ASN A 118 -32.55 -18.95 1.00
CA ASN A 118 -33.09 -18.62 2.33
C ASN A 118 -32.08 -18.00 3.31
N ALA A 119 -30.83 -17.75 2.89
CA ALA A 119 -29.78 -17.23 3.79
C ALA A 119 -29.73 -15.69 3.85
N GLU A 120 -30.37 -14.98 2.91
CA GLU A 120 -30.30 -13.51 2.82
C GLU A 120 -31.51 -12.78 3.48
N GLU A 121 -32.46 -13.51 4.08
CA GLU A 121 -33.68 -12.95 4.69
C GLU A 121 -33.60 -12.69 6.23
N GLN A 122 -32.41 -12.64 6.83
CA GLN A 122 -32.23 -12.34 8.27
C GLN A 122 -31.42 -11.07 8.53
#